data_AF-A0A1Y4B4A7-F1
#
_entry.id   AF-A0A1Y4B4A7-F1
#
_cell.length_a   1.000
_cell.length_b   1.000
_cell.length_c   1.000
_cell.angle_alpha   90.00
_cell.angle_beta   90.00
_cell.angle_gamma   90.00
#
_symmetry.space_group_name_H-M   'P 1'
#
loop_
_entity.id
_entity.type
_entity.pdbx_description
1 polymer ?
#
loop_
_entity_poly.entity_id
_entity_poly.type
_entity_poly.pdbx_seq_one_letter_code
_entity_poly.pdbx_strand_id
1 'polypeptide(L)'
;MNLFDIVLIEKDNMSGLSAEDISTMLQLLEKDEYLFLDIEGNNSSAMGLITFSAADEMAFCYDDLEYFISGILNDMEKESKDGVYFYSRLKIRLTRE
;
A
#
# COMPACT_ATOMS: atom_id res chain seq x y z
N MET A 1 17.41 -7.06 1.16
CA MET A 1 16.18 -6.49 0.58
C MET A 1 15.62 -5.55 1.63
N ASN A 2 15.35 -4.28 1.30
CA ASN A 2 14.79 -3.37 2.29
C ASN A 2 13.31 -3.70 2.41
N LEU A 3 12.90 -4.21 3.56
CA LEU A 3 11.52 -4.56 3.83
C LEU A 3 10.65 -3.30 3.92
N PHE A 4 9.35 -3.49 3.77
CA PHE A 4 8.34 -2.43 3.78
C PHE A 4 7.33 -2.71 4.90
N ASP A 5 6.71 -1.64 5.37
CA ASP A 5 5.64 -1.67 6.37
C ASP A 5 4.28 -1.86 5.68
N ILE A 6 4.16 -1.29 4.48
CA ILE A 6 2.96 -1.34 3.66
C ILE A 6 3.37 -1.69 2.22
N VAL A 7 2.68 -2.64 1.60
CA VAL A 7 2.85 -2.99 0.18
C VAL A 7 1.48 -2.98 -0.50
N LEU A 8 1.36 -2.19 -1.55
CA LEU A 8 0.14 -1.95 -2.31
C LEU A 8 0.39 -2.15 -3.81
N ILE A 9 -0.64 -2.59 -4.51
CA ILE A 9 -0.71 -2.65 -5.97
C ILE A 9 -1.93 -1.86 -6.42
N GLU A 10 -1.76 -1.00 -7.42
CA GLU A 10 -2.90 -0.35 -8.08
C GLU A 10 -3.70 -1.39 -8.88
N LYS A 11 -5.00 -1.42 -8.69
CA LYS A 11 -5.95 -2.25 -9.43
C LYS A 11 -7.02 -1.40 -10.07
N ASP A 12 -7.53 -1.86 -11.21
CA ASP A 12 -8.82 -1.35 -11.67
C ASP A 12 -9.89 -1.69 -10.62
N ASN A 13 -10.88 -0.82 -10.44
CA ASN A 13 -11.92 -0.97 -9.40
C ASN A 13 -12.83 -2.21 -9.60
N MET A 14 -12.47 -3.11 -10.51
CA MET A 14 -13.20 -4.33 -10.87
C MET A 14 -12.38 -5.60 -10.55
N SER A 15 -11.11 -5.46 -10.17
CA SER A 15 -10.18 -6.56 -9.93
C SER A 15 -9.77 -6.63 -8.47
N GLY A 16 -9.50 -7.85 -7.99
CA GLY A 16 -8.93 -8.11 -6.67
C GLY A 16 -7.46 -8.55 -6.74
N LEU A 17 -6.90 -8.88 -5.58
CA LEU A 17 -5.55 -9.45 -5.50
C LEU A 17 -5.55 -10.93 -5.87
N SER A 18 -4.64 -11.31 -6.78
CA SER A 18 -4.37 -12.71 -7.09
C SER A 18 -3.50 -13.36 -6.01
N ALA A 19 -3.43 -14.70 -6.04
CA ALA A 19 -2.51 -15.43 -5.15
C ALA A 19 -1.03 -15.08 -5.40
N GLU A 20 -0.67 -14.73 -6.64
CA GLU A 20 0.68 -14.31 -7.01
C GLU A 20 1.00 -12.91 -6.47
N ASP A 21 0.04 -11.99 -6.53
CA ASP A 21 0.15 -10.66 -5.93
C ASP A 21 0.46 -10.78 -4.43
N ILE A 22 -0.35 -11.56 -3.71
CA ILE A 22 -0.18 -11.79 -2.27
C ILE A 22 1.19 -12.43 -1.97
N SER A 23 1.59 -13.46 -2.73
CA SER A 23 2.89 -14.10 -2.56
C SER A 23 4.05 -13.12 -2.75
N THR A 24 3.94 -12.20 -3.70
CA THR A 24 4.94 -11.16 -3.95
C THR A 24 4.96 -10.11 -2.84
N MET A 25 3.79 -9.68 -2.37
CA MET A 25 3.68 -8.76 -1.23
C MET A 25 4.34 -9.32 0.03
N LEU A 26 4.09 -10.59 0.35
CA LEU A 26 4.66 -11.27 1.51
C LEU A 26 6.19 -11.40 1.47
N GLN A 27 6.80 -11.37 0.28
CA GLN A 27 8.26 -11.35 0.15
C GLN A 27 8.86 -9.99 0.49
N LEU A 28 8.08 -8.91 0.35
CA LEU A 28 8.53 -7.52 0.52
C LEU A 28 8.28 -6.97 1.92
N LEU A 29 7.36 -7.56 2.67
CA LEU A 29 7.02 -7.14 4.04
C LEU A 29 7.95 -7.77 5.09
N GLU A 30 8.10 -7.09 6.23
CA GLU A 30 8.70 -7.73 7.41
C GLU A 30 7.87 -8.94 7.85
N LYS A 31 8.53 -9.97 8.42
CA LYS A 31 7.80 -11.14 8.94
C LYS A 31 7.00 -10.74 10.17
N ASP A 32 5.70 -10.51 9.95
CA ASP A 32 4.73 -10.11 10.96
C ASP A 32 3.35 -10.74 10.67
N GLU A 33 2.35 -10.44 11.50
CA GLU A 33 0.94 -10.53 11.11
C GLU A 33 0.60 -9.40 10.13
N TYR A 34 -0.35 -9.64 9.22
CA TYR A 34 -0.71 -8.66 8.19
C TYR A 34 -2.21 -8.42 8.16
N LEU A 35 -2.59 -7.18 7.87
CA LEU A 35 -3.97 -6.78 7.62
C LEU A 35 -4.12 -6.36 6.16
N PHE A 36 -5.31 -6.59 5.60
CA PHE A 36 -5.63 -6.12 4.26
C PHE A 36 -5.93 -4.63 4.27
N LEU A 37 -5.44 -3.94 3.23
CA LEU A 37 -5.82 -2.57 2.91
C LEU A 37 -6.46 -2.54 1.52
N ASP A 38 -7.50 -1.72 1.41
CA ASP A 38 -8.15 -1.35 0.18
C ASP A 38 -8.43 0.15 0.23
N ILE A 39 -7.72 0.92 -0.60
CA ILE A 39 -7.79 2.38 -0.61
C ILE A 39 -8.31 2.84 -1.96
N GLU A 40 -9.50 3.42 -1.97
CA GLU A 40 -10.12 3.91 -3.20
C GLU A 40 -9.47 5.22 -3.70
N GLY A 41 -9.14 5.25 -4.99
CA GLY A 41 -8.91 6.46 -5.76
C GLY A 41 -10.11 6.76 -6.67
N ASN A 42 -9.98 7.77 -7.54
CA ASN A 42 -11.10 8.19 -8.40
C ASN A 42 -11.46 7.14 -9.46
N ASN A 43 -10.45 6.51 -10.07
CA ASN A 43 -10.61 5.57 -11.19
C ASN A 43 -9.95 4.21 -10.97
N SER A 44 -9.21 4.06 -9.87
CA SER A 44 -8.45 2.87 -9.47
C SER A 44 -8.42 2.78 -7.95
N SER A 45 -7.92 1.66 -7.43
CA SER A 45 -7.75 1.41 -6.00
C SER A 45 -6.32 0.94 -5.74
N ALA A 46 -5.80 1.20 -4.54
CA ALA A 46 -4.57 0.60 -4.06
C ALA A 46 -4.93 -0.51 -3.07
N MET A 47 -4.73 -1.76 -3.50
CA MET A 47 -5.00 -2.94 -2.68
C MET A 47 -3.70 -3.57 -2.18
N GLY A 48 -3.69 -4.05 -0.95
CA GLY A 48 -2.53 -4.77 -0.44
C GLY A 48 -2.56 -5.07 1.03
N LEU A 49 -1.38 -4.98 1.65
CA LEU A 49 -1.12 -5.45 3.00
C LEU A 49 -0.33 -4.42 3.80
N ILE A 50 -0.67 -4.31 5.08
CA ILE A 50 0.07 -3.57 6.12
C ILE A 50 0.50 -4.56 7.21
N THR A 51 1.72 -4.39 7.75
CA THR A 51 2.14 -5.15 8.93
C THR A 51 1.30 -4.75 10.15
N PHE A 52 1.04 -5.69 11.06
CA PHE A 52 0.28 -5.40 12.28
C PHE A 52 0.97 -4.31 13.12
N SER A 53 2.29 -4.35 13.21
CA SER A 53 3.09 -3.31 13.86
C SER A 53 2.86 -1.91 13.29
N ALA A 54 2.79 -1.76 11.96
CA ALA A 54 2.52 -0.48 11.32
C ALA A 54 1.07 -0.03 11.52
N ALA A 55 0.13 -0.97 11.50
CA ALA A 55 -1.27 -0.71 11.82
C ALA A 55 -1.45 -0.21 13.27
N ASP A 56 -0.75 -0.82 14.22
CA ASP A 56 -0.75 -0.43 15.64
C ASP A 56 -0.10 0.95 15.85
N GLU A 57 0.99 1.28 15.13
CA GLU A 57 1.59 2.63 15.15
C GLU A 57 0.59 3.70 14.69
N MET A 58 -0.32 3.34 13.78
CA MET A 58 -1.42 4.20 13.32
C MET A 58 -2.68 4.12 14.17
N ALA A 59 -2.66 3.37 15.29
CA ALA A 59 -3.84 3.07 16.11
C ALA A 59 -5.04 2.56 15.30
N PHE A 60 -4.77 1.82 14.21
CA PHE A 60 -5.77 1.29 13.28
C PHE A 60 -6.67 2.37 12.64
N CYS A 61 -6.20 3.62 12.59
CA CYS A 61 -6.89 4.75 11.98
C CYS A 61 -6.17 5.15 10.69
N TYR A 62 -6.78 4.88 9.53
CA TYR A 62 -6.11 5.00 8.24
C TYR A 62 -6.52 6.22 7.41
N ASP A 63 -7.43 7.08 7.88
CA ASP A 63 -7.95 8.24 7.13
C ASP A 63 -6.85 9.09 6.47
N ASP A 64 -5.77 9.39 7.19
CA ASP A 64 -4.66 10.19 6.66
C ASP A 64 -3.79 9.42 5.65
N LEU A 65 -3.64 8.10 5.82
CA LEU A 65 -2.97 7.23 4.86
C LEU A 65 -3.81 7.09 3.59
N GLU A 66 -5.12 6.93 3.73
CA GLU A 66 -6.06 6.89 2.62
C GLU A 66 -5.99 8.18 1.80
N TYR A 67 -5.98 9.34 2.46
CA TYR A 67 -5.80 10.63 1.79
C TYR A 67 -4.44 10.72 1.07
N PHE A 68 -3.38 10.23 1.70
CA PHE A 68 -2.04 10.23 1.12
C PHE A 68 -1.97 9.35 -0.14
N ILE A 69 -2.42 8.10 -0.07
CA ILE A 69 -2.36 7.14 -1.16
C ILE A 69 -3.31 7.50 -2.30
N SER A 70 -4.57 7.85 -2.00
CA SER A 70 -5.52 8.33 -3.01
C SER A 70 -5.01 9.59 -3.72
N GLY A 71 -4.29 10.45 -3.00
CA GLY A 71 -3.61 11.61 -3.56
C GLY A 71 -2.57 11.24 -4.62
N ILE A 72 -1.85 10.12 -4.47
CA ILE A 72 -0.87 9.60 -5.44
C ILE A 72 -1.58 8.93 -6.62
N LEU A 73 -2.62 8.12 -6.36
CA LEU A 73 -3.40 7.47 -7.42
C LEU A 73 -4.00 8.49 -8.38
N ASN A 74 -4.53 9.59 -7.84
CA ASN A 74 -5.24 10.62 -8.58
C ASN A 74 -4.32 11.63 -9.29
N ASP A 75 -3.04 11.69 -8.95
CA ASP A 75 -2.10 12.70 -9.43
C ASP A 75 -0.73 12.09 -9.77
N MET A 76 -0.48 11.87 -11.06
CA MET A 76 0.78 11.27 -11.54
C MET A 76 2.01 12.12 -11.22
N GLU A 77 1.88 13.42 -10.93
CA GLU A 77 3.03 14.24 -10.52
C GLU A 77 3.56 13.86 -9.13
N LYS A 78 2.74 13.19 -8.32
CA LYS A 78 3.14 12.70 -6.99
C LYS A 78 3.75 11.31 -7.01
N GLU A 79 3.83 10.68 -8.17
CA GLU A 79 4.37 9.34 -8.30
C GLU A 79 5.90 9.32 -8.12
N SER A 80 6.38 8.49 -7.20
CA SER A 80 7.81 8.20 -7.09
C SER A 80 8.24 7.28 -8.22
N LYS A 81 9.37 7.59 -8.84
CA LYS A 81 9.97 6.80 -9.93
C LYS A 81 10.25 5.34 -9.54
N ASP A 82 10.55 5.08 -8.27
CA ASP A 82 10.79 3.74 -7.76
C ASP A 82 9.55 3.15 -7.07
N GLY A 83 8.43 3.87 -7.03
CA GLY A 83 7.19 3.55 -6.31
C GLY A 83 7.42 3.27 -4.83
N VAL A 84 8.41 3.92 -4.21
CA VAL A 84 8.66 3.90 -2.77
C VAL A 84 8.26 5.25 -2.18
N TYR A 85 7.52 5.20 -1.08
CA TYR A 85 7.03 6.39 -0.38
C TYR A 85 7.30 6.27 1.11
N PHE A 86 7.34 7.42 1.78
CA PHE A 86 7.43 7.51 3.23
C PHE A 86 6.24 8.30 3.75
N TYR A 87 5.48 7.69 4.65
CA TYR A 87 4.39 8.33 5.36
C TYR A 87 4.69 8.23 6.86
N SER A 88 4.91 9.38 7.51
CA SER A 88 5.49 9.42 8.86
C SER A 88 6.83 8.65 8.89
N ARG A 89 6.93 7.55 9.63
CA ARG A 89 8.08 6.65 9.70
C ARG A 89 7.91 5.37 8.89
N LEU A 90 6.72 5.17 8.31
CA LEU A 90 6.36 3.97 7.57
C LEU A 90 6.85 4.05 6.13
N LYS A 91 7.43 2.96 5.66
CA LYS A 91 7.96 2.77 4.33
C LYS A 91 6.97 1.98 3.49
N ILE A 92 6.49 2.62 2.43
CA ILE A 92 5.42 2.10 1.57
C ILE A 92 5.99 1.72 0.21
N ARG A 93 5.61 0.55 -0.29
CA ARG A 93 5.76 0.17 -1.70
C ARG A 93 4.40 0.27 -2.36
N LEU A 94 4.24 1.11 -3.38
CA LEU A 94 3.08 1.11 -4.25
C LEU A 94 3.55 0.77 -5.67
N THR A 95 3.03 -0.33 -6.21
CA THR A 95 3.26 -0.74 -7.60
C THR A 95 2.06 -0.33 -8.43
N ARG A 96 2.28 0.44 -9.49
CA ARG A 96 1.24 0.82 -10.43
C ARG A 96 1.19 -0.15 -11.61
N GLU A 97 -0.01 -0.45 -12.11
CA GLU A 97 -0.25 -1.22 -13.34
C GLU A 97 -0.45 -0.30 -14.54
#